data_AF-A0A917C173-F1
#
_entry.id   AF-A0A917C173-F1
#
_cell.length_a   1.000
_cell.length_b   1.000
_cell.length_c   1.000
_cell.angle_alpha   90.00
_cell.angle_beta   90.00
_cell.angle_gamma   90.00
#
_symmetry.space_group_name_H-M   'P 1'
#
loop_
_entity.id
_entity.type
_entity.pdbx_description
1 polymer ?
#
loop_
_entity_poly.entity_id
_entity_poly.type
_entity_poly.pdbx_seq_one_letter_code
_entity_poly.pdbx_strand_id
1 'polypeptide(L)'
;MSSSKSGAIESYDRPPDELKTSDRGFGKVMAVVFAIIAGFQFWHERPRIAGILAGIALVFALATWLKPSLLHGLNRQWFRLGLFLHKIVNPVVMAVIFMGAVVPTALVMRALGKRPLNLAIDRTAQSYWVVRDPPGPARDSLKRQF
;
A
#
# COMPACT_ATOMS: atom_id res chain seq x y z
N MET A 1 9.95 -47.17 8.51
CA MET A 1 10.90 -46.04 8.67
C MET A 1 10.57 -45.05 7.55
N SER A 2 9.99 -43.88 7.75
CA SER A 2 10.30 -42.82 8.71
C SER A 2 9.00 -42.20 9.26
N SER A 3 9.03 -41.92 10.55
CA SER A 3 7.95 -41.32 11.33
C SER A 3 7.85 -39.83 11.01
N SER A 4 6.78 -39.42 10.32
CA SER A 4 6.41 -38.00 10.22
C SER A 4 5.80 -37.59 11.57
N LYS A 5 6.59 -36.93 12.40
CA LYS A 5 6.10 -36.33 13.65
C LYS A 5 5.12 -35.21 13.31
N SER A 6 3.85 -35.58 13.29
CA SER A 6 2.70 -34.68 13.36
C SER A 6 2.70 -33.99 14.71
N GLY A 7 3.26 -32.77 14.77
CA GLY A 7 3.31 -31.93 15.97
C GLY A 7 3.41 -30.44 15.68
N ALA A 8 3.17 -30.01 14.44
CA ALA A 8 3.01 -28.60 14.11
C ALA A 8 1.52 -28.26 14.17
N ILE A 9 1.14 -27.45 15.16
CA ILE A 9 -0.21 -26.87 15.36
C ILE A 9 -0.58 -25.84 14.28
N GLU A 10 0.35 -25.50 13.38
CA GLU A 10 0.15 -24.48 12.36
C GLU A 10 0.65 -24.98 11.00
N SER A 11 -0.29 -25.36 10.14
CA SER A 11 -0.05 -25.68 8.74
C SER A 11 -0.03 -24.38 7.93
N TYR A 12 1.16 -23.94 7.51
CA TYR A 12 1.41 -22.76 6.67
C TYR A 12 1.10 -22.98 5.17
N ASP A 13 0.27 -23.98 4.82
CA ASP A 13 -0.25 -24.14 3.47
C ASP A 13 -1.52 -23.30 3.28
N ARG A 14 -1.41 -21.97 3.43
CA ARG A 14 -2.42 -21.09 2.86
C ARG A 14 -2.14 -21.01 1.36
N PRO A 15 -3.04 -21.50 0.48
CA PRO A 15 -2.89 -21.22 -0.94
C PRO A 15 -2.79 -19.70 -1.07
N PRO A 16 -1.83 -19.17 -1.86
CA PRO A 16 -1.66 -17.74 -2.00
C PRO A 16 -3.02 -17.18 -2.37
N ASP A 17 -3.52 -16.26 -1.55
CA ASP A 17 -4.80 -15.61 -1.74
C ASP A 17 -4.79 -15.06 -3.17
N GLU A 18 -5.45 -15.77 -4.08
CA GLU A 18 -5.71 -15.25 -5.41
C GLU A 18 -6.49 -13.97 -5.15
N LEU A 19 -5.85 -12.82 -5.37
CA LEU A 19 -6.45 -11.50 -5.35
C LEU A 19 -7.55 -11.50 -6.42
N LYS A 20 -8.72 -12.05 -6.08
CA LYS A 20 -9.88 -12.16 -6.96
C LYS A 20 -10.49 -10.78 -7.03
N THR A 21 -10.08 -10.05 -8.05
CA THR A 21 -10.65 -8.75 -8.36
C THR A 21 -12.11 -8.98 -8.78
N SER A 22 -13.06 -8.27 -8.17
CA SER A 22 -14.48 -8.49 -8.44
C SER A 22 -14.89 -7.84 -9.75
N ASP A 23 -15.21 -8.66 -10.76
CA ASP A 23 -15.65 -8.19 -12.09
C ASP A 23 -16.88 -7.26 -12.00
N ARG A 24 -17.81 -7.58 -11.09
CA ARG A 24 -18.99 -6.73 -10.82
C ARG A 24 -18.60 -5.39 -10.19
N GLY A 25 -17.59 -5.38 -9.33
CA GLY A 25 -17.06 -4.16 -8.73
C GLY A 25 -16.43 -3.25 -9.77
N PHE A 26 -15.59 -3.81 -10.65
CA PHE A 26 -14.98 -3.08 -11.76
C PHE A 26 -16.02 -2.44 -12.68
N GLY A 27 -17.03 -3.22 -13.10
CA GLY A 27 -18.08 -2.72 -13.98
C GLY A 27 -18.91 -1.57 -13.39
N LYS A 28 -19.25 -1.64 -12.08
CA LYS A 28 -19.93 -0.54 -11.38
C LYS A 28 -19.08 0.73 -11.34
N VAL A 29 -17.79 0.61 -10.99
CA VAL A 29 -16.88 1.76 -10.92
C VAL A 29 -16.76 2.42 -12.29
N MET A 30 -16.56 1.64 -13.36
CA MET A 30 -16.47 2.18 -14.72
C MET A 30 -17.76 2.87 -15.16
N ALA A 31 -18.92 2.26 -14.92
CA ALA A 31 -20.22 2.87 -15.24
C ALA A 31 -20.41 4.23 -14.53
N VAL A 32 -20.09 4.30 -13.23
CA VAL A 32 -20.18 5.55 -12.45
C VAL A 32 -19.20 6.61 -12.96
N VAL A 33 -17.95 6.24 -13.20
CA VAL A 33 -16.92 7.17 -13.71
C VAL A 33 -17.34 7.76 -15.06
N PHE A 34 -17.76 6.93 -16.01
CA PHE A 34 -18.22 7.41 -17.31
C PHE A 34 -19.50 8.25 -17.20
N ALA A 35 -20.42 7.92 -16.30
CA ALA A 35 -21.62 8.73 -16.06
C ALA A 35 -21.29 10.12 -15.50
N ILE A 36 -20.35 10.22 -14.55
CA ILE A 36 -19.90 11.51 -14.00
C ILE A 36 -19.25 12.35 -15.10
N ILE A 37 -18.34 11.77 -15.89
CA ILE A 37 -17.67 12.48 -16.98
C ILE A 37 -18.69 12.90 -18.06
N ALA A 38 -19.66 12.04 -18.38
CA ALA A 38 -20.75 12.38 -19.31
C ALA A 38 -21.57 13.57 -18.81
N GLY A 39 -21.96 13.57 -17.52
CA GLY A 39 -22.68 14.69 -16.90
C GLY A 39 -21.88 15.99 -16.92
N PHE A 40 -20.58 15.91 -16.61
CA PHE A 40 -19.69 17.07 -16.67
C PHE A 40 -19.56 17.64 -18.09
N GLN A 41 -19.43 16.78 -19.10
CA GLN A 41 -19.34 17.19 -20.51
C GLN A 41 -20.66 17.72 -21.05
N PHE A 42 -21.78 17.23 -20.52
CA PHE A 42 -23.10 17.76 -20.83
C PHE A 42 -23.24 19.21 -20.35
N TRP A 43 -22.71 19.53 -19.16
CA TRP A 43 -22.66 20.90 -18.64
C TRP A 43 -21.71 21.82 -19.42
N HIS A 44 -20.67 21.27 -20.07
CA HIS A 44 -19.73 22.02 -20.91
C HIS A 44 -20.19 22.16 -22.37
N GLU A 45 -21.50 22.06 -22.64
CA GLU A 45 -22.11 22.22 -23.98
C GLU A 45 -21.52 21.31 -25.06
N ARG A 46 -21.04 20.12 -24.68
CA ARG A 46 -20.53 19.08 -25.60
C ARG A 46 -21.48 17.87 -25.66
N PRO A 47 -22.73 18.03 -26.13
CA PRO A 47 -23.78 17.00 -26.02
C PRO A 47 -23.46 15.73 -26.80
N ARG A 48 -22.74 15.84 -27.94
CA ARG A 48 -22.30 14.66 -28.71
C ARG A 48 -21.35 13.78 -27.91
N ILE A 49 -20.35 14.40 -27.26
CA ILE A 49 -19.35 13.70 -26.46
C ILE A 49 -20.01 13.13 -25.19
N ALA A 50 -20.89 13.91 -24.55
CA ALA A 50 -21.68 13.45 -23.41
C ALA A 50 -22.56 12.24 -23.76
N GLY A 51 -23.23 12.24 -24.92
CA GLY A 51 -24.05 11.12 -25.38
C GLY A 51 -23.25 9.84 -25.63
N ILE A 52 -22.06 9.95 -26.24
CA ILE A 52 -21.15 8.81 -26.44
C ILE A 52 -20.71 8.23 -25.09
N LEU A 53 -20.27 9.09 -24.16
CA LEU A 53 -19.83 8.67 -22.82
C LEU A 53 -20.96 8.05 -22.01
N ALA A 54 -22.17 8.60 -22.09
CA ALA A 54 -23.37 8.04 -21.47
C ALA A 54 -23.73 6.66 -22.07
N GLY A 55 -23.61 6.50 -23.38
CA GLY A 55 -23.78 5.21 -24.05
C GLY A 55 -22.77 4.17 -23.56
N ILE A 56 -21.50 4.55 -23.41
CA ILE A 56 -20.45 3.68 -22.85
C ILE A 56 -20.80 3.32 -21.40
N ALA A 57 -21.20 4.28 -20.57
CA ALA A 57 -21.63 4.02 -19.19
C ALA A 57 -22.78 3.00 -19.12
N LEU A 58 -23.77 3.12 -20.02
CA LEU A 58 -24.90 2.21 -20.11
C LEU A 58 -24.46 0.79 -20.51
N VAL A 59 -23.55 0.67 -21.49
CA VAL A 59 -22.98 -0.62 -21.90
C VAL A 59 -22.26 -1.29 -20.73
N PHE A 60 -21.46 -0.54 -19.96
CA PHE A 60 -20.81 -1.08 -18.77
C PHE A 60 -21.81 -1.49 -17.68
N ALA A 61 -22.86 -0.71 -17.45
CA ALA A 61 -23.92 -1.03 -16.48
C ALA A 61 -24.68 -2.32 -16.87
N LEU A 62 -25.05 -2.44 -18.15
CA LEU A 62 -25.72 -3.63 -18.69
C LEU A 62 -24.80 -4.86 -18.66
N ALA A 63 -23.55 -4.72 -19.08
CA ALA A 63 -22.58 -5.82 -19.05
C ALA A 63 -22.31 -6.32 -17.61
N THR A 64 -22.32 -5.41 -16.63
CA THR A 64 -22.22 -5.74 -15.21
C THR A 64 -23.39 -6.58 -14.72
N TRP A 65 -24.61 -6.28 -15.20
CA TRP A 65 -25.83 -6.95 -14.75
C TRP A 65 -26.07 -8.28 -15.48
N LEU A 66 -25.86 -8.33 -16.80
CA LEU A 66 -26.15 -9.52 -17.61
C LEU A 66 -25.03 -10.57 -17.58
N LYS A 67 -23.76 -10.16 -17.71
CA LYS A 67 -22.65 -11.13 -17.84
C LYS A 67 -21.30 -10.50 -17.45
N PRO A 68 -21.01 -10.43 -16.14
CA PRO A 68 -19.76 -9.84 -15.64
C PRO A 68 -18.49 -10.58 -16.09
N SER A 69 -18.59 -11.85 -16.49
CA SER A 69 -17.45 -12.64 -16.98
C SER A 69 -16.84 -12.12 -18.29
N LEU A 70 -17.58 -11.35 -19.09
CA LEU A 70 -17.04 -10.65 -20.27
C LEU A 70 -16.03 -9.56 -19.88
N LEU A 71 -16.21 -8.95 -18.72
CA LEU A 71 -15.30 -7.90 -18.21
C LEU A 71 -14.05 -8.48 -17.55
N HIS A 72 -13.98 -9.79 -17.35
CA HIS A 72 -12.90 -10.44 -16.59
C HIS A 72 -11.51 -10.17 -17.18
N GLY A 73 -11.38 -10.31 -18.51
CA GLY A 73 -10.12 -10.04 -19.20
C GLY A 73 -9.66 -8.58 -19.07
N LEU A 74 -10.60 -7.64 -19.17
CA LEU A 74 -10.32 -6.20 -19.03
C LEU A 74 -10.00 -5.82 -17.58
N ASN A 75 -10.77 -6.33 -16.62
CA ASN A 75 -10.56 -6.13 -15.20
C ASN A 75 -9.16 -6.62 -14.77
N ARG A 76 -8.70 -7.76 -15.28
CA ARG A 76 -7.35 -8.26 -15.01
C ARG A 76 -6.25 -7.35 -15.57
N GLN A 77 -6.41 -6.81 -16.77
CA GLN A 77 -5.43 -5.86 -17.32
C GLN A 77 -5.44 -4.55 -16.55
N TRP A 78 -6.63 -4.04 -16.22
CA TRP A 78 -6.78 -2.86 -15.37
C TRP A 78 -6.11 -3.03 -14.01
N PHE A 79 -6.29 -4.19 -13.39
CA PHE A 79 -5.66 -4.49 -12.10
C PHE A 79 -4.13 -4.53 -12.20
N ARG A 80 -3.57 -5.13 -13.25
CA ARG A 80 -2.11 -5.12 -13.50
C ARG A 80 -1.58 -3.71 -13.71
N LEU A 81 -2.31 -2.86 -14.43
CA LEU A 81 -1.96 -1.45 -14.57
C LEU A 81 -1.99 -0.74 -13.21
N GLY A 82 -2.99 -1.02 -12.39
CA GLY A 82 -3.07 -0.53 -11.02
C GLY A 82 -1.88 -0.95 -10.16
N LEU A 83 -1.48 -2.23 -10.24
CA LEU A 83 -0.29 -2.75 -9.54
C LEU A 83 1.01 -2.09 -10.04
N PHE A 84 1.15 -1.91 -11.35
CA PHE A 84 2.30 -1.23 -11.94
C PHE A 84 2.38 0.23 -11.48
N LEU A 85 1.25 0.94 -11.51
CA LEU A 85 1.15 2.30 -11.02
C LEU A 85 1.46 2.37 -9.53
N HIS A 86 0.94 1.44 -8.73
CA HIS A 86 1.24 1.36 -7.30
C HIS A 86 2.74 1.19 -7.03
N LYS A 87 3.44 0.38 -7.85
CA LYS A 87 4.91 0.23 -7.74
C LYS A 87 5.67 1.53 -7.93
N ILE A 88 5.13 2.49 -8.68
CA ILE A 88 5.72 3.82 -8.88
C ILE A 88 5.25 4.80 -7.81
N VAL A 89 3.95 4.84 -7.56
CA VAL A 89 3.33 5.77 -6.60
C VAL A 89 3.81 5.50 -5.18
N ASN A 90 3.97 4.23 -4.78
CA ASN A 90 4.38 3.89 -3.42
C ASN A 90 5.77 4.48 -3.07
N PRO A 91 6.85 4.25 -3.84
CA PRO A 91 8.12 4.94 -3.62
C PRO A 91 8.03 6.47 -3.67
N VAL A 92 7.23 7.04 -4.58
CA VAL A 92 7.07 8.49 -4.70
C VAL A 92 6.44 9.08 -3.44
N VAL A 93 5.35 8.49 -2.97
CA VAL A 93 4.67 8.91 -1.73
C VAL A 93 5.61 8.75 -0.53
N MET A 94 6.35 7.63 -0.45
CA MET A 94 7.34 7.43 0.61
C MET A 94 8.46 8.47 0.56
N ALA A 95 8.93 8.85 -0.64
CA ALA A 95 9.92 9.90 -0.81
C ALA A 95 9.37 11.27 -0.37
N VAL A 96 8.13 11.60 -0.73
CA VAL A 96 7.46 12.84 -0.29
C VAL A 96 7.34 12.89 1.23
N ILE A 97 6.89 11.81 1.88
CA ILE A 97 6.81 11.74 3.34
C ILE A 97 8.20 11.88 3.97
N PHE A 98 9.20 11.18 3.45
CA PHE A 98 10.56 11.25 3.97
C PHE A 98 11.13 12.67 3.85
N MET A 99 11.00 13.30 2.69
CA MET A 99 11.50 14.65 2.45
C MET A 99 10.68 15.73 3.16
N GLY A 100 9.38 15.51 3.35
CA GLY A 100 8.46 16.48 3.97
C GLY A 100 8.38 16.40 5.49
N ALA A 101 8.64 15.23 6.09
CA ALA A 101 8.61 15.04 7.53
C ALA A 101 10.00 14.71 8.09
N VAL A 102 10.62 13.62 7.62
CA VAL A 102 11.85 13.10 8.24
C VAL A 102 13.04 14.05 8.05
N VAL A 103 13.26 14.51 6.82
CA VAL A 103 14.37 15.42 6.49
C VAL A 103 14.30 16.75 7.25
N PRO A 104 13.17 17.49 7.29
CA PRO A 104 13.12 18.74 8.03
C PRO A 104 13.25 18.51 9.53
N THR A 105 12.67 17.44 10.09
CA THR A 105 12.90 17.09 11.50
C THR A 105 14.39 16.87 11.78
N ALA A 106 15.09 16.12 10.92
CA ALA A 106 16.53 15.90 11.06
C ALA A 106 17.34 17.21 10.93
N LEU A 107 16.96 18.10 10.01
CA LEU A 107 17.60 19.41 9.84
C LEU A 107 17.43 20.28 11.08
N VAL A 108 16.21 20.35 11.64
CA VAL A 108 15.92 21.09 12.87
C VAL A 108 16.70 20.52 14.05
N MET A 109 16.74 19.20 14.21
CA MET A 109 17.54 18.57 15.27
C MET A 109 19.02 18.89 15.13
N ARG A 110 19.56 18.86 13.89
CA ARG A 110 20.95 19.22 13.61
C ARG A 110 21.24 20.69 13.91
N ALA A 111 20.32 21.60 13.59
CA ALA A 111 20.43 23.03 13.91
C ALA A 111 20.40 23.28 15.43
N LEU A 112 19.61 22.50 16.17
CA LEU A 112 19.57 22.52 17.65
C LEU A 112 20.74 21.77 18.30
N GLY A 113 21.70 21.25 17.52
CA GLY A 113 22.85 20.49 18.01
C GLY A 113 22.51 19.10 18.57
N LYS A 114 21.24 18.65 18.47
CA LYS A 114 20.80 17.35 18.97
C LYS A 114 21.18 16.25 17.98
N ARG A 115 22.09 15.37 18.39
CA ARG A 115 22.48 14.16 17.65
C ARG A 115 22.03 12.93 18.42
N PRO A 116 20.91 12.29 18.04
CA PRO A 116 20.40 11.13 18.78
C PRO A 116 21.29 9.89 18.63
N LEU A 117 22.09 9.82 17.55
CA LEU A 117 23.09 8.78 17.35
C LEU A 117 24.49 9.40 17.20
N ASN A 118 25.46 8.84 17.91
CA ASN A 118 26.88 9.10 17.68
C ASN A 118 27.35 8.32 16.46
N LEU A 119 27.25 8.95 15.29
CA LEU A 119 27.64 8.38 14.00
C LEU A 119 29.13 8.59 13.67
N ALA A 120 29.85 9.37 14.48
CA ALA A 120 31.28 9.59 14.30
C ALA A 120 32.06 8.34 14.75
N ILE A 121 32.88 7.80 13.85
CA ILE A 121 33.78 6.69 14.15
C ILE A 121 34.99 7.24 14.90
N ASP A 122 35.15 6.85 16.15
CA ASP A 122 36.33 7.08 16.96
C ASP A 122 37.28 5.88 16.83
N ARG A 123 38.43 6.08 16.17
CA ARG A 123 39.44 5.02 15.98
C ARG A 123 40.28 4.76 17.23
N THR A 124 40.19 5.63 18.22
CA THR A 124 40.93 5.53 19.49
C THR A 124 40.08 4.94 20.62
N ALA A 125 38.76 4.83 20.42
CA ALA A 125 37.85 4.25 21.39
C ALA A 125 38.13 2.75 21.58
N GLN A 126 38.32 2.34 22.83
CA GLN A 126 38.48 0.92 23.21
C GLN A 126 37.16 0.14 23.06
N SER A 127 36.01 0.82 23.19
CA SER A 127 34.68 0.25 23.01
C SER A 127 33.65 1.35 22.72
N TYR A 128 32.69 1.05 21.83
CA TYR A 128 31.53 1.91 21.56
C TYR A 128 30.36 1.67 22.53
N TRP A 129 30.55 0.79 23.51
CA TRP A 129 29.51 0.47 24.48
C TRP A 129 29.20 1.67 25.36
N VAL A 130 27.96 2.17 25.28
CA VAL A 130 27.49 3.25 26.15
C VAL A 130 27.18 2.66 27.52
N VAL A 131 28.04 2.94 28.50
CA VAL A 131 27.81 2.59 29.90
C VAL A 131 26.60 3.36 30.41
N ARG A 132 25.62 2.64 30.96
CA ARG A 132 24.39 3.24 31.52
C ARG A 132 24.57 3.49 33.01
N ASP A 133 24.32 4.72 33.43
CA ASP A 133 24.25 5.13 34.82
C ASP A 133 22.96 5.94 35.03
N PRO A 134 21.99 5.46 35.85
CA PRO A 134 22.03 4.24 36.65
C PRO A 134 21.98 2.95 35.80
N PRO A 135 22.48 1.82 36.34
CA PRO A 135 22.33 0.53 35.69
C PRO A 135 20.85 0.25 35.39
N GLY A 136 20.59 -0.41 34.25
CA GLY A 136 19.24 -0.74 33.80
C GLY A 136 18.43 -1.50 34.86
N PRO A 137 17.10 -1.61 34.69
CA PRO A 137 16.23 -2.22 35.69
C PRO A 137 16.73 -3.60 36.11
N ALA A 138 16.57 -3.92 37.40
CA ALA A 138 17.06 -5.16 37.98
C ALA A 138 16.58 -6.37 37.16
N ARG A 139 17.41 -7.41 37.04
CA ARG A 139 17.12 -8.61 36.23
C ARG A 139 15.76 -9.25 36.57
N ASP A 140 15.28 -9.07 37.80
CA ASP A 140 14.00 -9.57 38.30
C ASP A 140 12.78 -8.70 37.92
N SER A 141 12.97 -7.61 37.16
CA SER A 141 11.86 -6.75 36.73
C SER A 141 10.96 -7.42 35.68
N LEU A 142 11.46 -8.44 34.99
CA LEU A 142 10.72 -9.18 33.96
C LEU A 142 9.98 -10.38 34.57
N LYS A 143 8.97 -10.12 35.42
CA LYS A 143 8.19 -11.16 36.12
C LYS A 143 7.32 -12.04 35.22
N ARG A 144 7.07 -11.65 33.96
CA ARG A 144 6.22 -12.37 32.99
C ARG A 144 6.70 -12.13 31.56
N GLN A 145 7.80 -12.77 31.17
CA GLN A 145 8.37 -12.62 29.83
C GLN A 145 7.82 -13.63 28.80
N PHE A 146 6.94 -14.53 29.24
CA PHE A 146 6.23 -15.51 28.40
C PHE A 146 4.76 -15.52 28.80
#